data_AF-A0A3N2PZ00-F1
#
_entry.id   AF-A0A3N2PZ00-F1
#
_cell.length_a   1.000
_cell.length_b   1.000
_cell.length_c   1.000
_cell.angle_alpha   90.00
_cell.angle_beta   90.00
_cell.angle_gamma   90.00
#
_symmetry.space_group_name_H-M   'P 1'
#
loop_
_entity.id
_entity.type
_entity.pdbx_description
1 polymer ?
#
loop_
_entity_poly.entity_id
_entity_poly.type
_entity_poly.pdbx_seq_one_letter_code
_entity_poly.pdbx_strand_id
1 'polypeptide(L)'
;MSSVTEDSPSIYAELLPNIRQVSIAVSLPSPADPATTVAEVSSDGSRIQVRHGSSLKEVLLPGPVSAPSVLPVPNGRQPGATSLAWRLPLSASAPSSSVRDELLPAVPWSARDLVPQSAVSCRTCHRALVPPGRLQVWKDLPSENWAEMMDFWHCHKPHDHSHGHAQIAGRNQDDDHLTKRGYGANSSIAAQLGVGFVDLTSLLLAEEDCTGLDVSIYPSPSGHFKSQALKSVQNGTSLPRLLHVCCSNCNSHLGFFNVSIASVALFKWKVDCRTSSPCPPPTSSDCLAAALLATLSRSGSSKSVIIPTIASLQHVATNSSASAANGANGTGPSIPLALNIWILNGNIVYSSTKREGRPRSALKLFYRRIPQEEADKLLDSFTSGVQEVNLPVEAIKMAADALEQTSLFLPPSERAFKDWQVGLLEKWTG
;
A
#
# COMPACT_ATOMS: atom_id res chain seq x y z
N MET A 1 17.43 23.98 8.83
CA MET A 1 17.78 22.57 8.54
C MET A 1 19.27 22.52 8.29
N SER A 2 20.03 22.09 9.30
CA SER A 2 21.49 21.95 9.18
C SER A 2 21.77 20.82 8.20
N SER A 3 22.52 21.12 7.13
CA SER A 3 22.99 20.12 6.18
C SER A 3 23.91 19.15 6.91
N VAL A 4 23.45 17.94 7.16
CA VAL A 4 24.33 16.84 7.55
C VAL A 4 25.25 16.61 6.34
N THR A 5 26.50 17.04 6.44
CA THR A 5 27.52 16.72 5.45
C THR A 5 27.76 15.21 5.54
N GLU A 6 27.37 14.46 4.51
CA GLU A 6 27.69 13.04 4.44
C GLU A 6 29.20 12.91 4.23
N ASP A 7 29.89 12.14 5.06
CA ASP A 7 31.36 11.98 4.98
C ASP A 7 31.79 10.91 3.96
N SER A 8 30.84 10.26 3.28
CA SER A 8 31.10 9.17 2.34
C SER A 8 30.17 9.26 1.13
N PRO A 9 30.59 8.78 -0.06
CA PRO A 9 29.73 8.79 -1.24
C PRO A 9 28.49 7.93 -1.01
N SER A 10 27.41 8.24 -1.71
CA SER A 10 26.21 7.41 -1.76
C SER A 10 25.86 7.03 -3.19
N ILE A 11 25.47 5.78 -3.39
CA ILE A 11 25.11 5.22 -4.70
C ILE A 11 23.63 4.90 -4.68
N TYR A 12 22.93 5.29 -5.74
CA TYR A 12 21.58 4.86 -6.06
C TYR A 12 21.58 4.30 -7.49
N ALA A 13 21.02 3.11 -7.67
CA ALA A 13 20.86 2.49 -8.98
C ALA A 13 19.41 2.05 -9.16
N GLU A 14 18.82 2.35 -10.32
CA GLU A 14 17.48 1.90 -10.67
C GLU A 14 17.45 1.25 -12.06
N LEU A 15 16.81 0.07 -12.13
CA LEU A 15 16.51 -0.62 -13.37
C LEU A 15 15.20 -0.07 -13.94
N LEU A 16 15.29 0.36 -15.20
CA LEU A 16 14.16 0.74 -16.04
C LEU A 16 13.93 -0.39 -17.06
N PRO A 17 13.07 -1.36 -16.76
CA PRO A 17 12.98 -2.60 -17.55
C PRO A 17 12.54 -2.36 -18.99
N ASN A 18 11.57 -1.46 -19.20
CA ASN A 18 11.01 -1.15 -20.53
C ASN A 18 12.04 -0.63 -21.53
N ILE A 19 13.09 0.05 -21.06
CA ILE A 19 14.18 0.57 -21.91
C ILE A 19 15.48 -0.23 -21.74
N ARG A 20 15.42 -1.36 -21.01
CA ARG A 20 16.53 -2.26 -20.72
C ARG A 20 17.80 -1.54 -20.25
N GLN A 21 17.66 -0.65 -19.28
CA GLN A 21 18.77 0.19 -18.81
C GLN A 21 18.81 0.26 -17.28
N VAL A 22 20.02 0.26 -16.71
CA VAL A 22 20.26 0.63 -15.32
C VAL A 22 20.78 2.06 -15.28
N SER A 23 20.03 2.94 -14.62
CA SER A 23 20.47 4.29 -14.29
C SER A 23 21.20 4.26 -12.95
N ILE A 24 22.40 4.84 -12.89
CA ILE A 24 23.21 4.92 -11.69
C ILE A 24 23.47 6.39 -11.41
N ALA A 25 23.23 6.81 -10.18
CA ALA A 25 23.52 8.13 -9.68
C ALA A 25 24.35 8.02 -8.39
N VAL A 26 25.37 8.86 -8.28
CA VAL A 26 26.27 8.90 -7.13
C VAL A 26 26.33 10.31 -6.59
N SER A 27 26.10 10.47 -5.30
CA SER A 27 26.33 11.73 -4.60
C SER A 27 27.66 11.64 -3.85
N LEU A 28 28.54 12.61 -4.09
CA LEU A 28 29.86 12.70 -3.50
C LEU A 28 29.88 13.74 -2.36
N PRO A 29 30.69 13.53 -1.32
CA PRO A 29 30.82 14.47 -0.20
C PRO A 29 31.58 15.76 -0.60
N SER A 30 32.40 15.68 -1.65
CA SER A 30 33.12 16.81 -2.25
C SER A 30 33.17 16.66 -3.76
N PRO A 31 33.61 17.70 -4.51
CA PRO A 31 33.76 17.59 -5.96
C PRO A 31 34.65 16.42 -6.37
N ALA A 32 34.31 15.79 -7.48
CA ALA A 32 35.09 14.68 -8.02
C ALA A 32 36.53 15.10 -8.32
N ASP A 33 37.47 14.27 -7.87
CA ASP A 33 38.90 14.41 -8.13
C ASP A 33 39.39 13.22 -8.97
N PRO A 34 39.92 13.43 -10.19
CA PRO A 34 40.38 12.35 -11.07
C PRO A 34 41.44 11.43 -10.44
N ALA A 35 42.22 11.90 -9.47
CA ALA A 35 43.25 11.10 -8.81
C ALA A 35 42.67 10.15 -7.75
N THR A 36 41.50 10.46 -7.19
CA THR A 36 40.93 9.75 -6.04
C THR A 36 39.50 9.26 -6.23
N THR A 37 38.87 9.63 -7.35
CA THR A 37 37.48 9.29 -7.69
C THR A 37 37.45 8.29 -8.83
N VAL A 38 37.06 7.06 -8.53
CA VAL A 38 37.03 5.96 -9.50
C VAL A 38 35.71 5.21 -9.33
N ALA A 39 35.04 4.89 -10.43
CA ALA A 39 33.85 4.07 -10.45
C ALA A 39 34.12 2.81 -11.29
N GLU A 40 33.95 1.64 -10.70
CA GLU A 40 34.27 0.36 -11.31
C GLU A 40 33.04 -0.55 -11.32
N VAL A 41 32.85 -1.27 -12.42
CA VAL A 41 31.79 -2.27 -12.58
C VAL A 41 32.44 -3.65 -12.56
N SER A 42 31.82 -4.59 -11.84
CA SER A 42 32.32 -5.97 -11.76
C SER A 42 32.29 -6.65 -13.13
N SER A 43 33.15 -7.65 -13.33
CA SER A 43 33.27 -8.37 -14.61
C SER A 43 31.98 -9.03 -15.10
N ASP A 44 31.09 -9.42 -14.17
CA ASP A 44 29.77 -9.99 -14.44
C ASP A 44 28.67 -8.93 -14.60
N GLY A 45 29.02 -7.64 -14.46
CA GLY A 45 28.11 -6.51 -14.55
C GLY A 45 27.10 -6.43 -13.39
N SER A 46 27.26 -7.20 -12.32
CA SER A 46 26.27 -7.31 -11.24
C SER A 46 26.48 -6.31 -10.10
N ARG A 47 27.64 -5.65 -10.02
CA ARG A 47 28.00 -4.71 -8.94
C ARG A 47 28.65 -3.47 -9.50
N ILE A 48 28.46 -2.37 -8.79
CA ILE A 48 29.26 -1.15 -8.96
C ILE A 48 29.93 -0.80 -7.65
N GLN A 49 31.21 -0.42 -7.75
CA GLN A 49 32.01 0.09 -6.67
C GLN A 49 32.45 1.52 -7.00
N VAL A 50 32.35 2.43 -6.03
CA VAL A 50 32.79 3.82 -6.15
C VAL A 50 33.77 4.12 -5.03
N ARG A 51 34.99 4.50 -5.43
CA ARG A 51 36.02 5.04 -4.56
C ARG A 51 36.04 6.56 -4.70
N HIS A 52 36.09 7.24 -3.57
CA HIS A 52 36.23 8.70 -3.51
C HIS A 52 37.07 9.07 -2.28
N GLY A 53 38.31 9.50 -2.51
CA GLY A 53 39.29 9.67 -1.44
C GLY A 53 39.63 8.33 -0.77
N SER A 54 39.53 8.26 0.56
CA SER A 54 39.67 7.01 1.32
C SER A 54 38.39 6.18 1.42
N SER A 55 37.25 6.73 1.00
CA SER A 55 35.95 6.05 1.10
C SER A 55 35.71 5.13 -0.09
N LEU A 56 35.21 3.92 0.20
CA LEU A 56 34.79 2.94 -0.77
C LEU A 56 33.34 2.53 -0.48
N LYS A 57 32.48 2.57 -1.49
CA LYS A 57 31.10 2.08 -1.40
C LYS A 57 30.81 1.16 -2.56
N GLU A 58 29.99 0.16 -2.29
CA GLU A 58 29.59 -0.85 -3.27
C GLU A 58 28.10 -1.10 -3.14
N VAL A 59 27.45 -1.41 -4.27
CA VAL A 59 26.08 -1.90 -4.29
C VAL A 59 25.90 -2.96 -5.38
N LEU A 60 25.03 -3.94 -5.12
CA LEU A 60 24.49 -4.81 -6.16
C LEU A 60 23.64 -3.97 -7.13
N LEU A 61 23.81 -4.19 -8.42
CA LEU A 61 23.01 -3.54 -9.44
C LEU A 61 21.65 -4.25 -9.57
N PRO A 62 20.56 -3.51 -9.86
CA PRO A 62 19.23 -4.08 -10.01
C PRO A 62 19.05 -4.96 -11.27
N GLY A 63 20.08 -5.06 -12.10
CA GLY A 63 20.24 -6.03 -13.17
C GLY A 63 21.67 -5.99 -13.73
N PRO A 64 22.17 -7.09 -14.33
CA PRO A 64 23.53 -7.14 -14.84
C PRO A 64 23.68 -6.19 -16.04
N VAL A 65 24.71 -5.35 -16.04
CA VAL A 65 24.94 -4.35 -17.10
C VAL A 65 26.05 -4.76 -18.07
N SER A 66 26.00 -4.24 -19.29
CA SER A 66 27.09 -4.32 -20.26
C SER A 66 27.83 -2.98 -20.29
N ALA A 67 28.92 -2.88 -19.53
CA ALA A 67 29.69 -1.65 -19.37
C ALA A 67 31.21 -1.95 -19.30
N PRO A 68 32.08 -0.96 -19.60
CA PRO A 68 33.51 -1.10 -19.32
C PRO A 68 33.76 -1.26 -17.82
N SER A 69 34.87 -1.90 -17.46
CA SER A 69 35.23 -2.16 -16.06
C SER A 69 35.43 -0.88 -15.25
N VAL A 70 35.85 0.22 -15.90
CA VAL A 70 36.00 1.54 -15.30
C VAL A 70 35.07 2.51 -16.03
N LEU A 71 34.20 3.18 -15.28
CA LEU A 71 33.27 4.17 -15.83
C LEU A 71 33.94 5.54 -15.94
N PRO A 72 33.65 6.32 -16.99
CA PRO A 72 34.20 7.65 -17.13
C PRO A 72 33.62 8.58 -16.06
N VAL A 73 34.48 9.20 -15.27
CA VAL A 73 34.13 10.28 -14.36
C VAL A 73 34.13 11.59 -15.17
N PRO A 74 33.00 12.30 -15.31
CA PRO A 74 32.94 13.53 -16.12
C PRO A 74 33.83 14.62 -15.53
N ASN A 75 35.04 14.74 -16.04
CA ASN A 75 35.97 15.79 -15.65
C ASN A 75 35.66 17.04 -16.46
N GLY A 76 35.23 18.12 -15.79
CA GLY A 76 35.35 19.48 -16.34
C GLY A 76 34.16 20.11 -17.07
N ARG A 77 32.96 19.51 -17.10
CA ARG A 77 31.76 20.24 -17.62
C ARG A 77 31.12 21.20 -16.62
N GLN A 78 31.37 21.00 -15.32
CA GLN A 78 30.93 21.86 -14.22
C GLN A 78 31.99 21.78 -13.11
N PRO A 79 32.82 22.81 -12.90
CA PRO A 79 33.71 22.89 -11.73
C PRO A 79 32.88 22.75 -10.46
N GLY A 80 33.23 21.81 -9.58
CA GLY A 80 32.50 21.57 -8.33
C GLY A 80 31.41 20.49 -8.36
N ALA A 81 31.33 19.66 -9.41
CA ALA A 81 30.33 18.60 -9.50
C ALA A 81 30.47 17.56 -8.36
N THR A 82 29.48 17.53 -7.48
CA THR A 82 29.33 16.54 -6.39
C THR A 82 28.38 15.39 -6.76
N SER A 83 28.00 15.29 -8.04
CA SER A 83 27.08 14.27 -8.53
C SER A 83 27.61 13.64 -9.81
N LEU A 84 27.61 12.30 -9.86
CA LEU A 84 27.96 11.51 -11.04
C LEU A 84 26.73 10.72 -11.48
N ALA A 85 26.54 10.56 -12.79
CA ALA A 85 25.43 9.80 -13.33
C ALA A 85 25.85 9.00 -14.56
N TRP A 86 25.41 7.74 -14.62
CA TRP A 86 25.60 6.84 -15.75
C TRP A 86 24.30 6.17 -16.13
N ARG A 87 24.21 5.85 -17.42
CA ARG A 87 23.10 5.10 -18.01
C ARG A 87 23.70 3.90 -18.72
N LEU A 88 23.63 2.74 -18.09
CA LEU A 88 24.29 1.53 -18.56
C LEU A 88 23.25 0.57 -19.15
N PRO A 89 23.47 0.04 -20.36
CA PRO A 89 22.56 -0.94 -20.94
C PRO A 89 22.59 -2.24 -20.12
N LEU A 90 21.43 -2.88 -19.97
CA LEU A 90 21.36 -4.25 -19.44
C LEU A 90 22.13 -5.20 -20.35
N SER A 91 22.78 -6.19 -19.75
CA SER A 91 23.41 -7.29 -20.47
C SER A 91 22.37 -8.02 -21.35
N ALA A 92 22.80 -8.46 -22.53
CA ALA A 92 21.97 -9.26 -23.42
C ALA A 92 21.55 -10.60 -22.79
N SER A 93 22.38 -11.13 -21.87
CA SER A 93 22.08 -12.35 -21.10
C SER A 93 21.08 -12.14 -19.97
N ALA A 94 20.74 -10.89 -19.63
CA ALA A 94 19.71 -10.62 -18.64
C ALA A 94 18.36 -11.14 -19.13
N PRO A 95 17.61 -11.89 -18.30
CA PRO A 95 16.29 -12.36 -18.69
C PRO A 95 15.44 -11.14 -19.07
N SER A 96 14.80 -11.19 -20.23
CA SER A 96 13.71 -10.27 -20.52
C SER A 96 12.57 -10.64 -19.58
N SER A 97 12.35 -9.82 -18.55
CA SER A 97 11.10 -9.88 -17.80
C SER A 97 9.97 -9.78 -18.82
N SER A 98 9.13 -10.81 -18.90
CA SER A 98 7.95 -10.72 -19.76
C SER A 98 7.09 -9.58 -19.22
N VAL A 99 6.53 -8.75 -20.10
CA VAL A 99 5.61 -7.66 -19.71
C VAL A 99 4.49 -8.17 -18.78
N ARG A 100 4.13 -9.46 -18.90
CA ARG A 100 3.19 -10.15 -18.02
C ARG A 100 3.66 -10.31 -16.56
N ASP A 101 4.94 -10.60 -16.34
CA ASP A 101 5.49 -10.82 -15.00
C ASP A 101 5.65 -9.50 -14.22
N GLU A 102 5.88 -8.40 -14.95
CA GLU A 102 5.96 -7.04 -14.39
C GLU A 102 4.59 -6.45 -14.04
N LEU A 103 3.51 -7.00 -14.59
CA LEU A 103 2.14 -6.54 -14.38
C LEU A 103 1.39 -7.35 -13.31
N LEU A 104 1.93 -8.49 -12.86
CA LEU A 104 1.35 -9.22 -11.73
C LEU A 104 1.68 -8.44 -10.45
N PRO A 105 0.68 -7.88 -9.74
CA PRO A 105 0.94 -7.20 -8.49
C PRO A 105 1.50 -8.22 -7.51
N ALA A 106 2.64 -7.93 -6.89
CA ALA A 106 3.03 -8.65 -5.70
C ALA A 106 2.02 -8.28 -4.59
N VAL A 107 1.04 -9.15 -4.38
CA VAL A 107 -0.02 -8.94 -3.40
C VAL A 107 0.43 -9.48 -2.04
N PRO A 108 0.39 -8.67 -0.97
CA PRO A 108 0.70 -9.16 0.37
C PRO A 108 -0.34 -10.17 0.81
N TRP A 109 0.03 -11.45 0.78
CA TRP A 109 -0.82 -12.64 0.96
C TRP A 109 -2.00 -12.72 -0.01
N SER A 110 -2.03 -13.79 -0.79
CA SER A 110 -3.21 -14.33 -1.45
C SER A 110 -3.82 -15.46 -0.61
N ALA A 111 -5.01 -15.91 -0.98
CA ALA A 111 -5.64 -17.07 -0.37
C ALA A 111 -4.78 -18.34 -0.43
N ARG A 112 -3.93 -18.48 -1.45
CA ARG A 112 -3.02 -19.62 -1.60
C ARG A 112 -1.86 -19.58 -0.60
N ASP A 113 -1.52 -18.40 -0.14
CA ASP A 113 -0.44 -18.21 0.84
C ASP A 113 -0.90 -18.57 2.24
N LEU A 114 -2.20 -18.58 2.53
CA LEU A 114 -2.75 -18.82 3.86
C LEU A 114 -3.16 -20.27 4.08
N VAL A 115 -2.76 -20.86 5.21
CA VAL A 115 -3.09 -22.25 5.54
C VAL A 115 -4.52 -22.34 6.08
N PRO A 116 -5.42 -23.14 5.46
CA PRO A 116 -6.75 -23.37 6.01
C PRO A 116 -6.72 -24.00 7.41
N GLN A 117 -7.78 -23.79 8.19
CA GLN A 117 -7.94 -24.27 9.57
C GLN A 117 -6.89 -23.79 10.58
N SER A 118 -5.95 -22.94 10.15
CA SER A 118 -5.02 -22.27 11.06
C SER A 118 -5.70 -21.11 11.80
N ALA A 119 -5.17 -20.74 12.95
CA ALA A 119 -5.66 -19.59 13.70
C ALA A 119 -5.25 -18.27 13.03
N VAL A 120 -6.10 -17.25 13.19
CA VAL A 120 -5.73 -15.85 12.94
C VAL A 120 -5.55 -15.19 14.30
N SER A 121 -4.41 -14.56 14.53
CA SER A 121 -4.06 -13.97 15.83
C SER A 121 -3.77 -12.48 15.74
N CYS A 122 -4.00 -11.75 16.83
CA CYS A 122 -3.58 -10.36 16.93
C CYS A 122 -2.06 -10.27 16.88
N ARG A 123 -1.50 -9.47 15.99
CA ARG A 123 -0.03 -9.34 15.86
C ARG A 123 0.63 -8.76 17.12
N THR A 124 -0.08 -7.91 17.85
CA THR A 124 0.47 -7.20 19.02
C THR A 124 0.58 -8.07 20.26
N CYS A 125 -0.39 -8.96 20.51
CA CYS A 125 -0.45 -9.75 21.74
C CYS A 125 -0.67 -11.26 21.52
N HIS A 126 -0.71 -11.70 20.27
CA HIS A 126 -0.89 -13.08 19.83
C HIS A 126 -2.18 -13.76 20.31
N ARG A 127 -3.14 -13.02 20.88
CA ARG A 127 -4.48 -13.53 21.18
C ARG A 127 -5.15 -14.01 19.89
N ALA A 128 -5.68 -15.23 19.91
CA ALA A 128 -6.48 -15.77 18.83
C ALA A 128 -7.71 -14.88 18.58
N LEU A 129 -7.84 -14.40 17.36
CA LEU A 129 -8.98 -13.64 16.86
C LEU A 129 -9.94 -14.57 16.11
N VAL A 130 -9.38 -15.55 15.40
CA VAL A 130 -10.14 -16.68 14.85
C VAL A 130 -9.50 -17.96 15.37
N PRO A 131 -10.24 -18.79 16.13
CA PRO A 131 -9.72 -20.06 16.63
C PRO A 131 -9.34 -21.02 15.49
N PRO A 132 -8.36 -21.92 15.73
CA PRO A 132 -8.04 -22.96 14.74
C PRO A 132 -9.26 -23.84 14.46
N GLY A 133 -9.34 -24.35 13.24
CA GLY A 133 -10.45 -25.18 12.77
C GLY A 133 -11.74 -24.44 12.43
N ARG A 134 -11.82 -23.11 12.58
CA ARG A 134 -13.00 -22.32 12.15
C ARG A 134 -13.01 -22.08 10.64
N LEU A 135 -11.96 -21.43 10.11
CA LEU A 135 -11.86 -21.12 8.69
C LEU A 135 -11.47 -22.37 7.90
N GLN A 136 -12.40 -22.92 7.13
CA GLN A 136 -12.20 -24.12 6.32
C GLN A 136 -11.47 -23.83 5.00
N VAL A 137 -11.63 -22.62 4.48
CA VAL A 137 -11.07 -22.24 3.17
C VAL A 137 -10.76 -20.75 3.12
N TRP A 138 -9.70 -20.41 2.40
CA TRP A 138 -9.38 -19.04 2.02
C TRP A 138 -9.77 -18.79 0.56
N LYS A 139 -10.33 -17.62 0.26
CA LYS A 139 -10.67 -17.19 -1.09
C LYS A 139 -10.20 -15.77 -1.31
N ASP A 140 -9.55 -15.50 -2.44
CA ASP A 140 -9.26 -14.12 -2.82
C ASP A 140 -10.58 -13.43 -3.17
N LEU A 141 -10.79 -12.22 -2.64
CA LEU A 141 -11.88 -11.39 -3.12
C LEU A 141 -11.54 -10.97 -4.55
N PRO A 142 -12.48 -11.07 -5.51
CA PRO A 142 -12.38 -10.20 -6.68
C PRO A 142 -12.32 -8.76 -6.15
N SER A 143 -11.46 -7.91 -6.71
CA SER A 143 -11.34 -6.53 -6.21
C SER A 143 -12.73 -5.93 -6.04
N GLU A 144 -13.01 -5.19 -4.97
CA GLU A 144 -14.36 -4.70 -4.61
C GLU A 144 -15.10 -4.03 -5.80
N ASN A 145 -14.36 -3.28 -6.64
CA ASN A 145 -14.88 -2.68 -7.88
C ASN A 145 -15.06 -3.64 -9.08
N TRP A 146 -14.49 -4.85 -9.09
CA TRP A 146 -14.77 -5.86 -10.14
C TRP A 146 -16.22 -6.35 -10.04
N ALA A 147 -16.75 -6.48 -8.81
CA ALA A 147 -18.16 -6.77 -8.59
C ALA A 147 -19.05 -5.64 -9.12
N GLU A 148 -18.65 -4.37 -8.94
CA GLU A 148 -19.32 -3.22 -9.55
C GLU A 148 -19.16 -3.18 -11.07
N MET A 149 -18.02 -3.66 -11.60
CA MET A 149 -17.74 -3.69 -13.03
C MET A 149 -18.54 -4.79 -13.76
N MET A 150 -19.02 -5.82 -13.04
CA MET A 150 -19.92 -6.84 -13.60
C MET A 150 -21.23 -6.22 -14.12
N ASP A 151 -21.71 -5.12 -13.52
CA ASP A 151 -22.93 -4.43 -13.98
C ASP A 151 -22.79 -3.85 -15.38
N PHE A 152 -21.58 -3.47 -15.77
CA PHE A 152 -21.30 -2.87 -17.08
C PHE A 152 -21.11 -3.91 -18.18
N TRP A 153 -20.97 -5.19 -17.83
CA TRP A 153 -20.71 -6.28 -18.78
C TRP A 153 -21.99 -7.02 -19.19
N HIS A 154 -23.08 -6.84 -18.45
CA HIS A 154 -24.39 -7.34 -18.81
C HIS A 154 -25.12 -6.31 -19.68
N CYS A 155 -25.12 -6.50 -21.01
CA CYS A 155 -25.95 -5.68 -21.91
C CYS A 155 -27.45 -5.78 -21.57
N HIS A 156 -27.87 -6.84 -20.87
CA HIS A 156 -29.18 -6.97 -20.23
C HIS A 156 -29.02 -7.65 -18.87
N LYS A 157 -29.63 -7.07 -17.83
CA LYS A 157 -29.79 -7.74 -16.54
C LYS A 157 -30.57 -9.04 -16.76
N PRO A 158 -30.13 -10.20 -16.26
CA PRO A 158 -30.93 -11.42 -16.29
C PRO A 158 -32.31 -11.09 -15.73
N HIS A 159 -33.36 -11.29 -16.52
CA HIS A 159 -34.71 -10.97 -16.07
C HIS A 159 -35.09 -11.96 -14.96
N ASP A 160 -35.43 -11.42 -13.80
CA ASP A 160 -36.16 -12.16 -12.78
C ASP A 160 -37.56 -12.44 -13.35
N HIS A 161 -37.74 -13.60 -13.98
CA HIS A 161 -39.07 -14.04 -14.40
C HIS A 161 -39.85 -14.60 -13.20
N SER A 162 -40.06 -13.74 -12.19
CA SER A 162 -40.98 -14.00 -11.08
C SER A 162 -42.28 -13.22 -11.30
N HIS A 163 -42.99 -13.54 -12.37
CA HIS A 163 -44.43 -13.26 -12.46
C HIS A 163 -45.15 -14.55 -12.88
N GLY A 164 -46.01 -15.02 -11.99
CA GLY A 164 -46.64 -16.33 -12.07
C GLY A 164 -47.51 -16.47 -13.30
N HIS A 165 -47.25 -17.54 -14.07
CA HIS A 165 -48.28 -18.28 -14.77
C HIS A 165 -47.95 -19.77 -14.69
N ALA A 166 -48.99 -20.55 -14.40
CA ALA A 166 -48.93 -21.99 -14.26
C ALA A 166 -48.60 -22.69 -15.59
N GLN A 167 -47.78 -23.76 -15.47
CA GLN A 167 -47.47 -24.83 -16.44
C GLN A 167 -46.78 -24.37 -17.75
N ILE A 168 -45.62 -24.88 -18.13
CA ILE A 168 -45.35 -26.24 -18.64
C ILE A 168 -43.83 -26.51 -18.55
N ALA A 169 -43.47 -27.79 -18.39
CA ALA A 169 -42.11 -28.31 -18.23
C ALA A 169 -41.11 -27.85 -19.31
N GLY A 170 -39.93 -27.39 -18.89
CA GLY A 170 -38.82 -27.04 -19.79
C GLY A 170 -37.62 -26.39 -19.10
N ARG A 171 -36.92 -27.18 -18.27
CA ARG A 171 -35.49 -27.12 -17.90
C ARG A 171 -34.72 -25.82 -18.26
N ASN A 172 -34.39 -25.00 -17.27
CA ASN A 172 -33.18 -24.16 -17.24
C ASN A 172 -32.62 -24.18 -15.81
N GLN A 173 -31.54 -24.94 -15.64
CA GLN A 173 -30.93 -25.30 -14.35
C GLN A 173 -29.69 -24.45 -14.03
N ASP A 174 -29.41 -23.42 -14.86
CA ASP A 174 -28.13 -22.71 -14.89
C ASP A 174 -28.16 -21.36 -14.13
N ASP A 175 -29.31 -20.71 -14.00
CA ASP A 175 -29.42 -19.38 -13.37
C ASP A 175 -29.19 -19.42 -11.85
N ASP A 176 -29.60 -20.50 -11.21
CA ASP A 176 -29.51 -20.69 -9.75
C ASP A 176 -28.08 -21.03 -9.28
N HIS A 177 -27.16 -21.27 -10.23
CA HIS A 177 -25.78 -21.67 -9.96
C HIS A 177 -24.79 -20.48 -9.98
N LEU A 178 -25.16 -19.36 -10.63
CA LEU A 178 -24.33 -18.15 -10.74
C LEU A 178 -24.53 -17.19 -9.57
N THR A 179 -25.77 -17.05 -9.09
CA THR A 179 -26.12 -16.25 -7.90
C THR A 179 -25.50 -16.82 -6.62
N LYS A 180 -25.48 -18.16 -6.48
CA LYS A 180 -24.80 -18.87 -5.39
C LYS A 180 -23.27 -18.73 -5.41
N ARG A 181 -22.69 -18.29 -6.52
CA ARG A 181 -21.24 -18.02 -6.66
C ARG A 181 -20.86 -16.55 -6.41
N GLY A 182 -21.83 -15.67 -6.16
CA GLY A 182 -21.56 -14.25 -5.82
C GLY A 182 -21.15 -13.38 -6.99
N TYR A 183 -21.57 -13.71 -8.21
CA TYR A 183 -21.22 -12.98 -9.45
C TYR A 183 -22.38 -12.16 -10.05
N GLY A 184 -23.44 -11.88 -9.26
CA GLY A 184 -24.62 -11.16 -9.73
C GLY A 184 -24.53 -9.65 -9.48
N ALA A 185 -25.18 -8.87 -10.33
CA ALA A 185 -25.32 -7.40 -10.24
C ALA A 185 -25.85 -6.87 -8.88
N ASN A 186 -26.52 -7.73 -8.10
CA ASN A 186 -27.05 -7.40 -6.78
C ASN A 186 -26.33 -8.17 -5.65
N SER A 187 -25.28 -8.94 -5.94
CA SER A 187 -24.56 -9.69 -4.90
C SER A 187 -23.46 -8.81 -4.31
N SER A 188 -23.77 -8.13 -3.20
CA SER A 188 -22.71 -7.69 -2.29
C SER A 188 -21.92 -8.92 -1.85
N ILE A 189 -20.60 -8.83 -1.85
CA ILE A 189 -19.78 -9.92 -1.31
C ILE A 189 -20.00 -9.93 0.20
N ALA A 190 -20.88 -10.83 0.65
CA ALA A 190 -21.16 -11.03 2.05
C ALA A 190 -20.13 -12.01 2.64
N ALA A 191 -19.75 -11.77 3.89
CA ALA A 191 -18.95 -12.72 4.64
C ALA A 191 -19.69 -14.07 4.75
N GLN A 192 -18.94 -15.18 4.69
CA GLN A 192 -19.48 -16.53 4.77
C GLN A 192 -18.84 -17.26 5.94
N LEU A 193 -19.65 -17.97 6.72
CA LEU A 193 -19.18 -18.80 7.82
C LEU A 193 -18.16 -19.82 7.33
N GLY A 194 -17.04 -19.94 8.05
CA GLY A 194 -15.93 -20.83 7.73
C GLY A 194 -15.12 -20.43 6.49
N VAL A 195 -15.35 -19.25 5.91
CA VAL A 195 -14.60 -18.75 4.75
C VAL A 195 -13.85 -17.48 5.11
N GLY A 196 -12.53 -17.51 4.95
CA GLY A 196 -11.70 -16.32 5.03
C GLY A 196 -11.53 -15.69 3.65
N PHE A 197 -12.05 -14.48 3.47
CA PHE A 197 -11.89 -13.74 2.23
C PHE A 197 -10.65 -12.83 2.30
N VAL A 198 -9.84 -12.80 1.26
CA VAL A 198 -8.55 -12.09 1.22
C VAL A 198 -8.65 -10.92 0.22
N ASP A 199 -8.65 -9.69 0.73
CA ASP A 199 -8.55 -8.45 -0.07
C ASP A 199 -7.08 -7.96 -0.14
N LEU A 200 -6.74 -6.94 -0.91
CA LEU A 200 -5.41 -6.32 -0.94
C LEU A 200 -4.93 -5.81 0.43
N THR A 201 -5.84 -5.27 1.24
CA THR A 201 -5.47 -4.63 2.52
C THR A 201 -5.97 -5.37 3.76
N SER A 202 -6.98 -6.23 3.60
CA SER A 202 -7.72 -6.82 4.71
C SER A 202 -8.07 -8.28 4.50
N LEU A 203 -8.47 -8.93 5.58
CA LEU A 203 -9.13 -10.23 5.62
C LEU A 203 -10.59 -10.00 6.03
N LEU A 204 -11.52 -10.39 5.18
CA LEU A 204 -12.95 -10.27 5.43
C LEU A 204 -13.49 -11.60 6.00
N LEU A 205 -14.13 -11.53 7.16
CA LEU A 205 -14.55 -12.66 7.98
C LEU A 205 -15.99 -12.47 8.45
N ALA A 206 -16.69 -13.58 8.69
CA ALA A 206 -17.97 -13.55 9.38
C ALA A 206 -17.77 -13.23 10.86
N GLU A 207 -18.71 -12.48 11.47
CA GLU A 207 -18.62 -12.10 12.89
C GLU A 207 -18.54 -13.33 13.80
N GLU A 208 -19.30 -14.38 13.48
CA GLU A 208 -19.45 -15.59 14.30
C GLU A 208 -18.20 -16.49 14.29
N ASP A 209 -17.31 -16.30 13.32
CA ASP A 209 -15.99 -16.96 13.29
C ASP A 209 -14.97 -16.23 14.16
N CYS A 210 -15.26 -14.98 14.52
CA CYS A 210 -14.35 -14.14 15.28
C CYS A 210 -14.58 -14.27 16.79
N THR A 211 -13.51 -14.08 17.55
CA THR A 211 -13.48 -14.09 19.02
C THR A 211 -12.47 -13.04 19.51
N GLY A 212 -12.60 -12.58 20.75
CA GLY A 212 -11.63 -11.64 21.32
C GLY A 212 -11.57 -10.28 20.60
N LEU A 213 -12.67 -9.87 19.98
CA LEU A 213 -12.86 -8.57 19.33
C LEU A 213 -13.83 -7.71 20.14
N ASP A 214 -13.49 -6.43 20.29
CA ASP A 214 -14.39 -5.39 20.77
C ASP A 214 -14.72 -4.44 19.62
N VAL A 215 -16.00 -4.04 19.48
CA VAL A 215 -16.47 -3.14 18.42
C VAL A 215 -16.85 -1.79 19.02
N SER A 216 -16.34 -0.70 18.46
CA SER A 216 -16.59 0.67 18.96
C SER A 216 -16.92 1.67 17.86
N ILE A 217 -17.69 2.70 18.23
CA ILE A 217 -18.01 3.84 17.34
C ILE A 217 -16.83 4.83 17.28
N TYR A 218 -16.03 4.91 18.36
CA TYR A 218 -14.91 5.84 18.48
C TYR A 218 -13.62 5.12 18.86
N PRO A 219 -12.45 5.59 18.39
CA PRO A 219 -11.16 5.15 18.90
C PRO A 219 -10.96 5.72 20.31
N SER A 220 -11.21 4.92 21.36
CA SER A 220 -10.93 5.32 22.74
C SER A 220 -9.64 4.66 23.25
N PRO A 221 -8.68 5.43 23.81
CA PRO A 221 -7.49 4.89 24.47
C PRO A 221 -7.80 4.20 25.81
N SER A 222 -8.98 4.44 26.40
CA SER A 222 -9.48 3.77 27.60
C SER A 222 -10.53 2.74 27.21
N GLY A 223 -10.11 1.47 27.23
CA GLY A 223 -10.96 0.33 26.89
C GLY A 223 -12.19 0.23 27.78
N HIS A 224 -13.30 -0.15 27.14
CA HIS A 224 -14.36 -1.05 27.61
C HIS A 224 -15.65 -0.74 26.84
N PHE A 225 -15.93 -1.52 25.80
CA PHE A 225 -17.28 -1.66 25.28
C PHE A 225 -17.49 -3.12 24.88
N LYS A 226 -18.13 -3.89 25.76
CA LYS A 226 -18.72 -5.19 25.40
C LYS A 226 -19.95 -4.91 24.56
N SER A 227 -20.01 -5.43 23.34
CA SER A 227 -21.21 -5.66 22.50
C SER A 227 -22.54 -5.08 23.06
N GLN A 228 -22.62 -3.75 23.13
CA GLN A 228 -23.80 -2.99 23.56
C GLN A 228 -24.09 -1.82 22.61
N ALA A 229 -23.25 -1.59 21.58
CA ALA A 229 -23.57 -0.67 20.50
C ALA A 229 -24.86 -1.06 19.74
N LEU A 230 -25.22 -2.36 19.74
CA LEU A 230 -26.50 -2.86 19.25
C LEU A 230 -27.68 -2.64 20.22
N LYS A 231 -27.45 -2.25 21.47
CA LYS A 231 -28.52 -1.93 22.46
C LYS A 231 -28.76 -0.42 22.63
N SER A 232 -27.81 0.44 22.26
CA SER A 232 -27.94 1.91 22.32
C SER A 232 -28.78 2.52 21.19
N VAL A 233 -29.39 1.70 20.33
CA VAL A 233 -30.35 2.13 19.29
C VAL A 233 -31.61 2.79 19.86
N GLN A 234 -31.80 2.77 21.19
CA GLN A 234 -32.98 3.33 21.85
C GLN A 234 -33.09 4.87 21.83
N ASN A 235 -32.06 5.62 21.42
CA ASN A 235 -32.10 7.10 21.39
C ASN A 235 -32.03 7.73 19.98
N GLY A 236 -32.44 7.00 18.93
CA GLY A 236 -32.75 7.61 17.63
C GLY A 236 -31.57 8.13 16.80
N THR A 237 -30.33 7.78 17.14
CA THR A 237 -29.14 8.07 16.32
C THR A 237 -28.84 6.87 15.41
N SER A 238 -28.74 7.10 14.10
CA SER A 238 -28.33 6.07 13.15
C SER A 238 -26.89 5.66 13.40
N LEU A 239 -26.64 4.35 13.51
CA LEU A 239 -25.28 3.82 13.64
C LEU A 239 -24.48 4.08 12.35
N PRO A 240 -23.18 4.46 12.46
CA PRO A 240 -22.30 4.50 11.30
C PRO A 240 -22.24 3.13 10.61
N ARG A 241 -22.11 3.14 9.27
CA ARG A 241 -22.00 1.91 8.46
C ARG A 241 -20.78 1.07 8.84
N LEU A 242 -19.69 1.72 9.24
CA LEU A 242 -18.44 1.10 9.65
C LEU A 242 -18.13 1.47 11.10
N LEU A 243 -17.77 0.46 11.90
CA LEU A 243 -17.35 0.59 13.29
C LEU A 243 -15.91 0.11 13.44
N HIS A 244 -15.17 0.64 14.40
CA HIS A 244 -13.81 0.19 14.72
C HIS A 244 -13.84 -1.19 15.37
N VAL A 245 -12.88 -2.04 15.03
CA VAL A 245 -12.64 -3.35 15.64
C VAL A 245 -11.30 -3.34 16.34
N CYS A 246 -11.30 -3.62 17.64
CA CYS A 246 -10.11 -3.65 18.48
C CYS A 246 -9.92 -5.04 19.11
N CYS A 247 -8.67 -5.38 19.43
CA CYS A 247 -8.37 -6.59 20.20
C CYS A 247 -8.86 -6.42 21.64
N SER A 248 -9.69 -7.33 22.14
CA SER A 248 -10.26 -7.26 23.51
C SER A 248 -9.23 -7.42 24.64
N ASN A 249 -7.95 -7.65 24.32
CA ASN A 249 -6.88 -7.90 25.28
C ASN A 249 -5.84 -6.79 25.32
N CYS A 250 -5.37 -6.32 24.16
CA CYS A 250 -4.37 -5.25 24.07
C CYS A 250 -4.93 -3.93 23.54
N ASN A 251 -6.23 -3.89 23.22
CA ASN A 251 -6.93 -2.72 22.67
C ASN A 251 -6.36 -2.18 21.35
N SER A 252 -5.51 -2.96 20.67
CA SER A 252 -4.95 -2.57 19.37
C SER A 252 -6.06 -2.51 18.32
N HIS A 253 -6.11 -1.44 17.53
CA HIS A 253 -7.02 -1.30 16.39
C HIS A 253 -6.64 -2.30 15.29
N LEU A 254 -7.55 -3.22 14.99
CA LEU A 254 -7.34 -4.36 14.10
C LEU A 254 -8.00 -4.17 12.73
N GLY A 255 -9.06 -3.36 12.63
CA GLY A 255 -9.86 -3.28 11.42
C GLY A 255 -11.23 -2.64 11.64
N PHE A 256 -12.19 -2.98 10.78
CA PHE A 256 -13.54 -2.44 10.82
C PHE A 256 -14.62 -3.53 10.81
N PHE A 257 -15.76 -3.20 11.38
CA PHE A 257 -16.99 -3.98 11.30
C PHE A 257 -17.99 -3.25 10.41
N ASN A 258 -18.49 -3.92 9.38
CA ASN A 258 -19.51 -3.39 8.49
C ASN A 258 -20.89 -3.84 8.95
N VAL A 259 -21.69 -2.88 9.43
CA VAL A 259 -23.01 -3.14 10.00
C VAL A 259 -24.00 -3.63 8.93
N SER A 260 -23.84 -3.19 7.67
CA SER A 260 -24.77 -3.53 6.59
C SER A 260 -24.69 -4.98 6.14
N ILE A 261 -23.51 -5.60 6.26
CA ILE A 261 -23.25 -6.98 5.80
C ILE A 261 -22.74 -7.90 6.91
N ALA A 262 -22.81 -7.44 8.17
CA ALA A 262 -22.38 -8.16 9.37
C ALA A 262 -21.00 -8.84 9.21
N SER A 263 -20.01 -8.07 8.74
CA SER A 263 -18.68 -8.60 8.41
C SER A 263 -17.57 -7.89 9.15
N VAL A 264 -16.55 -8.64 9.56
CA VAL A 264 -15.31 -8.12 10.16
C VAL A 264 -14.22 -8.08 9.11
N ALA A 265 -13.68 -6.89 8.83
CA ALA A 265 -12.51 -6.70 7.97
C ALA A 265 -11.29 -6.42 8.86
N LEU A 266 -10.37 -7.38 9.00
CA LEU A 266 -9.13 -7.23 9.76
C LEU A 266 -7.98 -6.83 8.84
N PHE A 267 -7.22 -5.80 9.18
CA PHE A 267 -6.06 -5.39 8.39
C PHE A 267 -4.98 -6.47 8.39
N LYS A 268 -4.43 -6.77 7.21
CA LYS A 268 -3.38 -7.78 7.07
C LYS A 268 -2.17 -7.48 7.94
N TRP A 269 -1.79 -6.22 8.08
CA TRP A 269 -0.64 -5.79 8.88
C TRP A 269 -0.90 -5.72 10.40
N LYS A 270 -2.10 -6.10 10.86
CA LYS A 270 -2.48 -6.13 12.28
C LYS A 270 -2.70 -7.55 12.82
N VAL A 271 -2.61 -8.55 11.95
CA VAL A 271 -2.85 -9.95 12.29
C VAL A 271 -1.70 -10.84 11.85
N ASP A 272 -1.53 -11.96 12.54
CA ASP A 272 -0.65 -13.04 12.14
C ASP A 272 -1.49 -14.19 11.62
N CYS A 273 -1.11 -14.72 10.46
CA CYS A 273 -1.72 -15.88 9.84
C CYS A 273 -0.62 -16.90 9.54
N ARG A 274 -0.94 -18.19 9.63
CA ARG A 274 0.00 -19.23 9.20
C ARG A 274 0.03 -19.28 7.67
N THR A 275 1.23 -19.23 7.12
CA THR A 275 1.44 -19.26 5.68
C THR A 275 1.96 -20.60 5.18
N SER A 276 1.63 -20.94 3.93
CA SER A 276 2.02 -22.19 3.26
C SER A 276 3.53 -22.26 3.03
N SER A 277 4.15 -21.10 2.79
CA SER A 277 5.60 -20.92 2.73
C SER A 277 6.02 -19.89 3.78
N PRO A 278 7.20 -20.03 4.42
CA PRO A 278 7.68 -19.03 5.36
C PRO A 278 7.89 -17.68 4.65
N CYS A 279 7.05 -16.70 4.96
CA CYS A 279 7.19 -15.33 4.51
C CYS A 279 7.03 -14.40 5.72
N PRO A 280 7.65 -13.20 5.70
CA PRO A 280 7.39 -12.21 6.72
C PRO A 280 5.89 -11.85 6.72
N PRO A 281 5.37 -11.23 7.79
CA PRO A 281 4.05 -10.64 7.75
C PRO A 281 4.06 -9.31 6.95
N PRO A 282 2.97 -8.97 6.23
CA PRO A 282 2.90 -7.74 5.46
C PRO A 282 2.79 -6.51 6.35
N THR A 283 3.35 -5.40 5.85
CA THR A 283 3.20 -4.06 6.42
C THR A 283 2.05 -3.30 5.76
N SER A 284 1.64 -2.19 6.35
CA SER A 284 0.65 -1.29 5.72
C SER A 284 1.16 -0.70 4.41
N SER A 285 2.47 -0.45 4.31
CA SER A 285 3.11 0.07 3.10
C SER A 285 3.08 -0.95 1.96
N ASP A 286 3.31 -2.24 2.25
CA ASP A 286 3.17 -3.31 1.26
C ASP A 286 1.73 -3.39 0.72
N CYS A 287 0.76 -3.32 1.63
CA CYS A 287 -0.66 -3.36 1.27
C CYS A 287 -1.08 -2.12 0.48
N LEU A 288 -0.53 -0.94 0.83
CA LEU A 288 -0.75 0.27 0.07
C LEU A 288 -0.15 0.20 -1.34
N ALA A 289 1.07 -0.32 -1.48
CA ALA A 289 1.69 -0.51 -2.78
C ALA A 289 0.82 -1.39 -3.69
N ALA A 290 0.29 -2.49 -3.16
CA ALA A 290 -0.63 -3.36 -3.87
C ALA A 290 -1.95 -2.65 -4.21
N ALA A 291 -2.53 -1.90 -3.29
CA ALA A 291 -3.75 -1.11 -3.52
C ALA A 291 -3.57 -0.05 -4.62
N LEU A 292 -2.45 0.67 -4.62
CA LEU A 292 -2.12 1.67 -5.64
C LEU A 292 -1.93 1.05 -7.03
N LEU A 293 -1.22 -0.08 -7.12
CA LEU A 293 -1.05 -0.79 -8.39
C LEU A 293 -2.36 -1.36 -8.91
N ALA A 294 -3.21 -1.90 -8.04
CA ALA A 294 -4.53 -2.37 -8.42
C ALA A 294 -5.43 -1.22 -8.89
N THR A 295 -5.38 -0.07 -8.22
CA THR A 295 -6.10 1.14 -8.62
C THR A 295 -5.62 1.69 -9.96
N LEU A 296 -4.30 1.74 -10.19
CA LEU A 296 -3.72 2.12 -11.48
C LEU A 296 -4.18 1.17 -12.59
N SER A 297 -4.10 -0.13 -12.36
CA SER A 297 -4.48 -1.15 -13.36
C SER A 297 -5.97 -1.12 -13.69
N ARG A 298 -6.80 -0.81 -12.70
CA ARG A 298 -8.27 -0.77 -12.84
C ARG A 298 -8.77 0.52 -13.50
N SER A 299 -8.28 1.67 -13.05
CA SER A 299 -8.78 2.98 -13.48
C SER A 299 -7.98 3.59 -14.64
N GLY A 300 -6.76 3.10 -14.89
CA GLY A 300 -5.80 3.76 -15.76
C GLY A 300 -5.21 5.05 -15.17
N SER A 301 -5.63 5.47 -13.98
CA SER A 301 -5.12 6.69 -13.34
C SER A 301 -3.90 6.40 -12.49
N SER A 302 -2.85 7.20 -12.71
CA SER A 302 -1.65 7.22 -11.88
C SER A 302 -1.77 8.11 -10.64
N LYS A 303 -2.91 8.78 -10.43
CA LYS A 303 -3.11 9.72 -9.33
C LYS A 303 -4.11 9.14 -8.33
N SER A 304 -3.77 9.23 -7.05
CA SER A 304 -4.64 8.78 -5.98
C SER A 304 -4.54 9.70 -4.78
N VAL A 305 -5.63 9.86 -4.04
CA VAL A 305 -5.63 10.51 -2.74
C VAL A 305 -6.00 9.45 -1.70
N ILE A 306 -5.12 9.34 -0.70
CA ILE A 306 -5.30 8.42 0.42
C ILE A 306 -5.94 9.17 1.57
N ILE A 307 -7.14 8.75 1.95
CA ILE A 307 -7.92 9.36 3.02
C ILE A 307 -8.24 8.36 4.14
N PRO A 308 -8.54 8.85 5.35
CA PRO A 308 -8.99 8.01 6.46
C PRO A 308 -10.28 7.25 6.12
N THR A 309 -10.28 5.91 6.29
CA THR A 309 -11.47 5.07 6.04
C THR A 309 -12.70 5.48 6.85
N ILE A 310 -12.48 5.99 8.06
CA ILE A 310 -13.51 6.67 8.84
C ILE A 310 -12.98 8.08 9.09
N ALA A 311 -13.64 9.08 8.51
CA ALA A 311 -13.43 10.47 8.91
C ALA A 311 -13.76 10.56 10.40
N SER A 312 -12.73 10.69 11.24
CA SER A 312 -12.96 10.86 12.67
C SER A 312 -13.86 12.08 12.82
N LEU A 313 -15.05 11.91 13.39
CA LEU A 313 -16.03 12.97 13.66
C LEU A 313 -15.51 14.03 14.68
N GLN A 314 -14.19 14.11 14.87
CA GLN A 314 -13.52 15.13 15.67
C GLN A 314 -13.83 16.56 15.20
N HIS A 315 -14.38 16.75 14.00
CA HIS A 315 -14.86 18.05 13.53
C HIS A 315 -16.19 18.54 14.15
N VAL A 316 -16.94 17.72 14.90
CA VAL A 316 -18.23 18.17 15.47
C VAL A 316 -18.07 18.79 16.87
N ALA A 317 -16.94 18.58 17.56
CA ALA A 317 -16.76 19.08 18.93
C ALA A 317 -16.17 20.50 19.03
N THR A 318 -15.62 21.08 17.95
CA THR A 318 -14.92 22.38 18.02
C THR A 318 -15.77 23.59 17.62
N ASN A 319 -17.00 23.40 17.13
CA ASN A 319 -17.88 24.52 16.75
C ASN A 319 -18.82 24.98 17.88
N SER A 320 -18.58 24.56 19.13
CA SER A 320 -19.40 24.96 20.28
C SER A 320 -18.56 25.26 21.53
N SER A 321 -17.49 26.05 21.40
CA SER A 321 -16.99 26.97 22.44
C SER A 321 -15.61 27.50 22.08
N ALA A 322 -15.55 28.71 21.52
CA ALA A 322 -14.33 29.51 21.52
C ALA A 322 -14.68 30.99 21.71
N SER A 323 -15.11 31.31 22.93
CA SER A 323 -14.86 32.60 23.54
C SER A 323 -13.36 32.74 23.82
N ALA A 324 -12.83 33.91 23.51
CA ALA A 324 -11.42 34.28 23.62
C ALA A 324 -10.84 34.13 25.04
N ALA A 325 -9.60 33.60 25.15
CA ALA A 325 -8.55 34.11 26.05
C ALA A 325 -7.21 33.35 25.89
N ASN A 326 -6.19 34.09 25.44
CA ASN A 326 -4.77 34.09 25.81
C ASN A 326 -4.04 32.81 26.27
N GLY A 327 -2.98 32.45 25.52
CA GLY A 327 -1.62 32.33 26.05
C GLY A 327 -1.14 30.97 26.58
N ALA A 328 -0.06 30.48 25.96
CA ALA A 328 0.91 29.44 26.38
C ALA A 328 0.68 27.97 25.97
N ASN A 329 1.60 27.49 25.13
CA ASN A 329 2.11 26.12 24.91
C ASN A 329 1.18 24.92 25.11
N GLY A 330 0.74 24.33 23.99
CA GLY A 330 0.20 22.98 23.94
C GLY A 330 -0.45 22.71 22.59
N THR A 331 0.13 21.80 21.82
CA THR A 331 -0.38 21.15 20.59
C THR A 331 -1.87 21.40 20.29
N GLY A 332 -2.16 22.26 19.30
CA GLY A 332 -3.47 22.31 18.66
C GLY A 332 -3.81 20.94 18.03
N PRO A 333 -5.09 20.63 17.82
CA PRO A 333 -5.49 19.37 17.19
C PRO A 333 -4.81 19.23 15.82
N SER A 334 -4.00 18.19 15.66
CA SER A 334 -3.35 17.89 14.38
C SER A 334 -4.44 17.60 13.35
N ILE A 335 -4.59 18.48 12.35
CA ILE A 335 -5.49 18.27 11.22
C ILE A 335 -5.10 16.93 10.58
N PRO A 336 -6.03 15.97 10.42
CA PRO A 336 -5.71 14.72 9.76
C PRO A 336 -5.29 15.01 8.33
N LEU A 337 -4.05 14.64 7.99
CA LEU A 337 -3.49 14.86 6.67
C LEU A 337 -3.76 13.65 5.79
N ALA A 338 -4.34 13.90 4.62
CA ALA A 338 -4.42 12.94 3.53
C ALA A 338 -3.10 12.95 2.74
N LEU A 339 -2.89 11.90 1.93
CA LEU A 339 -1.75 11.83 1.02
C LEU A 339 -2.23 11.92 -0.43
N ASN A 340 -1.80 12.96 -1.14
CA ASN A 340 -1.93 13.03 -2.59
C ASN A 340 -0.72 12.36 -3.22
N ILE A 341 -0.95 11.34 -4.05
CA ILE A 341 0.07 10.49 -4.66
C ILE A 341 -0.08 10.52 -6.17
N TRP A 342 1.05 10.56 -6.86
CA TRP A 342 1.14 10.39 -8.29
C TRP A 342 2.27 9.43 -8.65
N ILE A 343 1.91 8.24 -9.13
CA ILE A 343 2.85 7.20 -9.57
C ILE A 343 3.60 7.68 -10.82
N LEU A 344 4.92 7.82 -10.71
CA LEU A 344 5.81 8.14 -11.82
C LEU A 344 6.21 6.86 -12.57
N ASN A 345 6.56 5.82 -11.82
CA ASN A 345 6.87 4.50 -12.37
C ASN A 345 6.44 3.42 -11.38
N GLY A 346 5.51 2.57 -11.80
CA GLY A 346 4.99 1.48 -10.98
C GLY A 346 5.90 0.25 -10.90
N ASN A 347 6.93 0.16 -11.75
CA ASN A 347 7.73 -1.06 -11.98
C ASN A 347 9.23 -0.76 -12.01
N ILE A 348 9.77 -0.16 -10.94
CA ILE A 348 11.22 -0.06 -10.78
C ILE A 348 11.76 -1.21 -9.92
N VAL A 349 13.04 -1.53 -10.14
CA VAL A 349 13.86 -2.28 -9.20
C VAL A 349 15.06 -1.40 -8.87
N TYR A 350 15.32 -1.16 -7.59
CA TYR A 350 16.37 -0.24 -7.17
C TYR A 350 17.35 -0.85 -6.18
N SER A 351 18.49 -0.21 -6.01
CA SER A 351 19.51 -0.53 -5.01
C SER A 351 20.15 0.77 -4.53
N SER A 352 20.50 0.85 -3.25
CA SER A 352 21.11 2.05 -2.69
C SER A 352 22.08 1.70 -1.58
N THR A 353 23.18 2.45 -1.44
CA THR A 353 24.09 2.32 -0.28
C THR A 353 23.45 2.76 1.03
N LYS A 354 22.30 3.46 0.98
CA LYS A 354 21.49 3.83 2.15
C LYS A 354 20.56 2.71 2.61
N ARG A 355 20.46 1.63 1.83
CA ARG A 355 19.65 0.46 2.13
C ARG A 355 20.42 -0.81 1.74
N GLU A 356 21.00 -1.46 2.73
CA GLU A 356 21.75 -2.70 2.51
C GLU A 356 20.87 -3.84 2.01
N GLY A 357 21.47 -4.75 1.24
CA GLY A 357 20.86 -5.99 0.79
C GLY A 357 20.68 -6.08 -0.73
N ARG A 358 19.79 -6.99 -1.13
CA ARG A 358 19.47 -7.26 -2.54
C ARG A 358 18.65 -6.12 -3.16
N PRO A 359 18.69 -5.96 -4.50
CA PRO A 359 17.79 -5.05 -5.19
C PRO A 359 16.31 -5.31 -4.85
N ARG A 360 15.51 -4.24 -4.77
CA ARG A 360 14.11 -4.30 -4.35
C ARG A 360 13.18 -3.69 -5.39
N SER A 361 12.03 -4.32 -5.61
CA SER A 361 10.99 -3.74 -6.44
C SER A 361 10.20 -2.69 -5.66
N ALA A 362 9.89 -1.57 -6.32
CA ALA A 362 9.18 -0.45 -5.71
C ALA A 362 8.37 0.32 -6.75
N LEU A 363 7.47 1.17 -6.26
CA LEU A 363 6.88 2.27 -7.01
C LEU A 363 7.74 3.52 -6.75
N LYS A 364 8.12 4.23 -7.81
CA LYS A 364 8.64 5.60 -7.73
C LYS A 364 7.46 6.54 -7.91
N LEU A 365 7.22 7.41 -6.94
CA LEU A 365 6.03 8.26 -6.94
C LEU A 365 6.32 9.66 -6.39
N PHE A 366 5.53 10.62 -6.85
CA PHE A 366 5.40 11.92 -6.24
C PHE A 366 4.37 11.86 -5.11
N TYR A 367 4.63 12.56 -4.00
CA TYR A 367 3.68 12.66 -2.90
C TYR A 367 3.65 14.05 -2.28
N ARG A 368 2.49 14.38 -1.70
CA ARG A 368 2.22 15.56 -0.88
C ARG A 368 1.33 15.17 0.29
N ARG A 369 1.64 15.70 1.47
CA ARG A 369 0.68 15.74 2.58
C ARG A 369 -0.27 16.91 2.33
N ILE A 370 -1.57 16.66 2.34
CA ILE A 370 -2.59 17.67 2.06
C ILE A 370 -3.67 17.67 3.16
N PRO A 371 -4.30 18.82 3.47
CA PRO A 371 -5.47 18.87 4.35
C PRO A 371 -6.64 18.07 3.79
N GLN A 372 -7.54 17.61 4.66
CA GLN A 372 -8.73 16.86 4.24
C GLN A 372 -9.61 17.68 3.28
N GLU A 373 -9.74 18.99 3.49
CA GLU A 373 -10.56 19.84 2.62
C GLU A 373 -9.99 19.96 1.20
N GLU A 374 -8.67 19.82 1.05
CA GLU A 374 -8.04 19.76 -0.27
C GLU A 374 -8.28 18.39 -0.92
N ALA A 375 -8.23 17.31 -0.13
CA ALA A 375 -8.52 15.96 -0.60
C ALA A 375 -9.96 15.86 -1.13
N ASP A 376 -10.93 16.36 -0.38
CA ASP A 376 -12.34 16.35 -0.76
C ASP A 376 -12.55 17.11 -2.08
N LYS A 377 -11.94 18.30 -2.23
CA LYS A 377 -11.99 19.06 -3.49
C LYS A 377 -11.39 18.33 -4.68
N LEU A 378 -10.32 17.56 -4.48
CA LEU A 378 -9.70 16.76 -5.53
C LEU A 378 -10.60 15.60 -5.96
N LEU A 379 -11.30 14.98 -5.01
CA LEU A 379 -12.23 13.87 -5.26
C LEU A 379 -13.53 14.34 -5.92
N ASP A 380 -14.06 15.50 -5.52
CA ASP A 380 -15.26 16.10 -6.14
C ASP A 380 -15.02 16.66 -7.55
N SER A 381 -13.75 16.94 -7.88
CA SER A 381 -13.38 17.50 -9.17
C SER A 381 -13.38 16.44 -10.27
N PHE A 382 -14.38 16.51 -11.16
CA PHE A 382 -14.47 15.64 -12.36
C PHE A 382 -13.25 15.68 -13.29
N THR A 383 -12.42 16.74 -13.22
CA THR A 383 -11.26 16.92 -14.10
C THR A 383 -9.94 16.48 -13.45
N SER A 384 -9.93 16.12 -12.17
CA SER A 384 -8.70 15.78 -11.45
C SER A 384 -8.11 14.43 -11.87
N GLY A 385 -8.98 13.48 -12.28
CA GLY A 385 -8.63 12.10 -12.58
C GLY A 385 -8.10 11.32 -11.37
N VAL A 386 -8.25 11.85 -10.15
CA VAL A 386 -7.76 11.26 -8.91
C VAL A 386 -8.64 10.09 -8.49
N GLN A 387 -8.04 9.04 -7.95
CA GLN A 387 -8.74 7.90 -7.37
C GLN A 387 -8.67 7.93 -5.83
N GLU A 388 -9.73 7.49 -5.18
CA GLU A 388 -9.77 7.38 -3.72
C GLU A 388 -9.12 6.05 -3.26
N VAL A 389 -8.32 6.10 -2.20
CA VAL A 389 -7.83 4.92 -1.49
C VAL A 389 -8.05 5.12 0.00
N ASN A 390 -8.75 4.18 0.64
CA ASN A 390 -9.09 4.27 2.05
C ASN A 390 -8.09 3.48 2.92
N LEU A 391 -7.52 4.13 3.92
CA LEU A 391 -6.65 3.50 4.92
C LEU A 391 -6.92 4.05 6.33
N PRO A 392 -6.57 3.33 7.41
CA PRO A 392 -6.61 3.91 8.74
C PRO A 392 -5.55 5.02 8.88
N VAL A 393 -5.83 6.02 9.72
CA VAL A 393 -4.98 7.22 9.91
C VAL A 393 -3.52 6.85 10.21
N GLU A 394 -3.29 5.84 11.04
CA GLU A 394 -1.95 5.37 11.38
C GLU A 394 -1.21 4.80 10.17
N ALA A 395 -1.90 4.12 9.25
CA ALA A 395 -1.30 3.60 8.03
C ALA A 395 -0.96 4.72 7.04
N ILE A 396 -1.77 5.78 6.96
CA ILE A 396 -1.47 6.97 6.15
C ILE A 396 -0.21 7.64 6.67
N LYS A 397 -0.10 7.81 7.99
CA LYS A 397 1.10 8.36 8.62
C LYS A 397 2.33 7.49 8.34
N MET A 398 2.23 6.17 8.55
CA MET A 398 3.33 5.24 8.26
C MET A 398 3.76 5.29 6.79
N ALA A 399 2.81 5.41 5.85
CA ALA A 399 3.12 5.55 4.43
C ALA A 399 3.87 6.86 4.15
N ALA A 400 3.42 7.98 4.74
CA ALA A 400 4.09 9.27 4.59
C ALA A 400 5.54 9.23 5.13
N ASP A 401 5.73 8.66 6.31
CA ASP A 401 7.03 8.53 6.95
C ASP A 401 7.96 7.60 6.14
N ALA A 402 7.43 6.50 5.59
CA ALA A 402 8.18 5.61 4.72
C ALA A 402 8.61 6.30 3.40
N LEU A 403 7.75 7.13 2.82
CA LEU A 403 8.08 7.91 1.62
C LEU A 403 9.16 8.95 1.90
N GLU A 404 9.10 9.63 3.05
CA GLU A 404 10.14 10.57 3.48
C GLU A 404 11.49 9.89 3.70
N GLN A 405 11.49 8.73 4.35
CA GLN A 405 12.71 7.95 4.58
C GLN A 405 13.34 7.48 3.26
N THR A 406 12.51 6.95 2.35
CA THR A 406 12.99 6.42 1.07
C THR A 406 13.41 7.52 0.09
N SER A 407 12.89 8.75 0.24
CA SER A 407 13.38 9.92 -0.49
C SER A 407 14.88 10.14 -0.27
N LEU A 408 15.39 9.84 0.92
CA LEU A 408 16.82 9.96 1.23
C LEU A 408 17.70 8.97 0.45
N PHE A 409 17.12 7.90 -0.11
CA PHE A 409 17.86 6.96 -0.95
C PHE A 409 18.12 7.54 -2.35
N LEU A 410 17.29 8.49 -2.78
CA LEU A 410 17.41 9.15 -4.06
C LEU A 410 18.54 10.20 -4.02
N PRO A 411 19.17 10.49 -5.17
CA PRO A 411 20.07 11.63 -5.30
C PRO A 411 19.38 12.93 -4.85
N PRO A 412 20.08 13.86 -4.18
CA PRO A 412 19.48 15.10 -3.68
C PRO A 412 18.68 15.89 -4.74
N SER A 413 19.16 15.91 -5.98
CA SER A 413 18.50 16.59 -7.11
C SER A 413 17.18 15.94 -7.56
N GLU A 414 16.92 14.69 -7.17
CA GLU A 414 15.73 13.92 -7.54
C GLU A 414 14.70 13.82 -6.42
N ARG A 415 14.96 14.41 -5.23
CA ARG A 415 14.07 14.27 -4.06
C ARG A 415 12.81 15.13 -4.15
N ALA A 416 12.80 16.16 -4.99
CA ALA A 416 11.67 17.05 -5.15
C ALA A 416 11.49 17.47 -6.61
N PHE A 417 10.23 17.70 -6.99
CA PHE A 417 9.84 18.26 -8.27
C PHE A 417 8.74 19.29 -8.04
N LYS A 418 9.09 20.57 -8.20
CA LYS A 418 8.21 21.70 -7.82
C LYS A 418 7.79 21.58 -6.34
N ASP A 419 6.49 21.49 -6.09
CA ASP A 419 5.84 21.33 -4.80
C ASP A 419 5.69 19.85 -4.35
N TRP A 420 6.12 18.90 -5.19
CA TRP A 420 6.05 17.48 -4.89
C TRP A 420 7.35 16.95 -4.32
N GLN A 421 7.24 16.06 -3.34
CA GLN A 421 8.36 15.23 -2.90
C GLN A 421 8.36 13.91 -3.69
N VAL A 422 9.53 13.29 -3.84
CA VAL A 422 9.70 12.00 -4.51
C VAL A 422 10.11 10.96 -3.48
N GLY A 423 9.42 9.82 -3.47
CA GLY A 423 9.70 8.71 -2.58
C GLY A 423 9.56 7.37 -3.29
N LEU A 424 10.01 6.31 -2.61
CA LEU A 424 9.89 4.93 -3.08
C LEU A 424 8.96 4.17 -2.15
N LEU A 425 7.95 3.49 -2.72
CA LEU A 425 7.10 2.58 -1.97
C LEU A 425 7.41 1.16 -2.40
N GLU A 426 8.05 0.40 -1.52
CA GLU A 426 8.44 -0.98 -1.84
C GLU A 426 7.23 -1.87 -2.06
N LYS A 427 7.39 -2.82 -2.99
CA LYS A 427 6.40 -3.86 -3.23
C LYS A 427 6.63 -5.03 -2.29
N TRP A 428 5.56 -5.76 -2.05
CA TRP A 428 5.60 -7.01 -1.32
C TRP A 428 6.63 -7.99 -1.93
N THR A 429 7.42 -8.63 -1.07
CA THR A 429 8.22 -9.80 -1.45
C THR A 429 7.91 -10.90 -0.44
N GLY A 430 6.99 -11.80 -0.83
CA GLY A 430 6.63 -13.00 -0.08
C GLY A 430 7.77 -13.98 -0.01
#